data_AF-A0A4U5M3E1-F1
#
_entry.id   AF-A0A4U5M3E1-F1
#
_cell.length_a   1.000
_cell.length_b   1.000
_cell.length_c   1.000
_cell.angle_alpha   90.00
_cell.angle_beta   90.00
_cell.angle_gamma   90.00
#
_symmetry.space_group_name_H-M   'P 1'
#
loop_
_entity.id
_entity.type
_entity.pdbx_description
1 polymer ?
#
loop_
_entity_poly.entity_id
_entity_poly.type
_entity_poly.pdbx_seq_one_letter_code
_entity_poly.pdbx_strand_id
1 'polypeptide(L)'
;MTAITQVLLPGLMKHQFERIDLGYYGQVSEDFITAQVKNGSPDLTLTGKWPASIKNLLKTYINKAKEPRITLDQEGETRFTIDENLFDLLFDKFVKGQLYLRNIYGDLGFTANKLRELRPYLQVKNAYPPSAPGKPVYGWKSPKNSRELFIVQFIKNGVEIFTFVDVPVFGEFGKGRAGK
;
A
#
# COMPACT_ATOMS: atom_id res chain seq x y z
N MET A 1 -1.66 -32.51 15.36
CA MET A 1 -1.19 -31.27 14.69
C MET A 1 -1.14 -30.15 15.74
N THR A 2 -0.40 -30.37 16.85
CA THR A 2 -0.69 -29.70 18.12
C THR A 2 0.56 -29.18 18.84
N ALA A 3 1.73 -29.82 18.63
CA ALA A 3 2.98 -29.41 19.28
C ALA A 3 3.60 -28.13 18.68
N ILE A 4 3.49 -27.92 17.36
CA ILE A 4 4.04 -26.73 16.68
C ILE A 4 3.29 -25.46 17.11
N THR A 5 1.96 -25.52 17.19
CA THR A 5 1.10 -24.39 17.59
C THR A 5 1.23 -24.03 19.07
N GLN A 6 1.49 -24.99 19.96
CA GLN A 6 1.55 -24.74 21.40
C GLN A 6 2.90 -24.23 21.93
N VAL A 7 4.01 -24.55 21.27
CA VAL A 7 5.36 -24.22 21.79
C VAL A 7 6.07 -23.18 20.94
N LEU A 8 6.07 -23.32 19.61
CA LEU A 8 6.85 -22.43 18.73
C LEU A 8 6.16 -21.07 18.54
N LEU A 9 4.83 -21.06 18.42
CA LEU A 9 4.07 -19.84 18.16
C LEU A 9 4.15 -18.79 19.29
N PRO A 10 3.97 -19.15 20.57
CA PRO A 10 4.17 -18.20 21.66
C PRO A 10 5.60 -17.66 21.75
N GLY A 11 6.60 -18.47 21.37
CA GLY A 11 8.00 -18.04 21.30
C GLY A 11 8.25 -17.04 20.17
N LEU A 12 7.76 -17.35 18.96
CA LEU A 12 7.86 -16.48 17.78
C LEU A 12 7.12 -15.16 17.97
N MET A 13 5.98 -15.17 18.66
CA MET A 13 5.22 -13.95 18.99
C MET A 13 5.98 -12.99 19.93
N LYS A 14 6.94 -13.50 20.71
CA LYS A 14 7.76 -12.67 21.61
C LYS A 14 8.97 -12.04 20.91
N HIS A 15 9.42 -12.60 19.79
CA HIS A 15 10.46 -11.99 18.98
C HIS A 15 9.89 -10.88 18.12
N GLN A 16 10.68 -9.83 17.90
CA GLN A 16 10.33 -8.75 16.97
C GLN A 16 11.07 -8.98 15.67
N PHE A 17 10.31 -9.12 14.59
CA PHE A 17 10.87 -9.23 13.26
C PHE A 17 10.88 -7.85 12.60
N GLU A 18 11.98 -7.50 11.95
CA GLU A 18 12.06 -6.26 11.16
C GLU A 18 11.27 -6.38 9.86
N ARG A 19 11.20 -7.57 9.29
CA ARG A 19 10.47 -7.87 8.05
C ARG A 19 9.71 -9.17 8.17
N ILE A 20 8.47 -9.16 7.67
CA ILE A 20 7.58 -10.30 7.67
C ILE A 20 7.02 -10.49 6.27
N ASP A 21 7.21 -11.69 5.73
CA ASP A 21 6.51 -12.17 4.54
C ASP A 21 5.62 -13.34 4.96
N LEU A 22 4.30 -13.17 4.84
CA LEU A 22 3.34 -14.12 5.40
C LEU A 22 2.10 -14.29 4.54
N GLY A 23 1.79 -15.55 4.21
CA GLY A 23 0.52 -15.98 3.65
C GLY A 23 -0.59 -16.11 4.71
N TYR A 24 -1.85 -16.07 4.28
CA TYR A 24 -2.97 -16.28 5.19
C TYR A 24 -3.17 -17.77 5.52
N TYR A 25 -2.97 -18.13 6.79
CA TYR A 25 -3.16 -19.49 7.32
C TYR A 25 -4.27 -19.55 8.41
N GLY A 26 -5.24 -18.63 8.33
CA GLY A 26 -6.31 -18.51 9.33
C GLY A 26 -5.96 -17.55 10.47
N GLN A 27 -6.67 -17.68 11.59
CA GLN A 27 -6.57 -16.79 12.76
C GLN A 27 -5.13 -16.65 13.29
N VAL A 28 -4.34 -17.73 13.18
CA VAL A 28 -2.94 -17.73 13.62
C VAL A 28 -2.08 -16.68 12.91
N SER A 29 -2.33 -16.43 11.62
CA SER A 29 -1.64 -15.37 10.86
C SER A 29 -2.07 -14.00 11.35
N GLU A 30 -3.37 -13.78 11.59
CA GLU A 30 -3.87 -12.50 12.10
C GLU A 30 -3.33 -12.18 13.49
N ASP A 31 -3.31 -13.17 14.38
CA ASP A 31 -2.82 -13.04 15.75
C ASP A 31 -1.31 -12.75 15.76
N PHE A 32 -0.54 -13.46 14.92
CA PHE A 32 0.89 -13.23 14.79
C PHE A 32 1.19 -11.81 14.30
N ILE A 33 0.59 -11.36 13.20
CA ILE A 33 0.80 -9.99 12.70
C ILE A 33 0.34 -8.96 13.72
N THR A 34 -0.81 -9.18 14.38
CA THR A 34 -1.29 -8.28 15.43
C THR A 34 -0.28 -8.16 16.57
N ALA A 35 0.35 -9.25 17.00
CA ALA A 35 1.38 -9.22 18.04
C ALA A 35 2.64 -8.45 17.57
N GLN A 36 3.09 -8.67 16.34
CA GLN A 36 4.25 -7.97 15.77
C GLN A 36 3.99 -6.47 15.62
N VAL A 37 2.80 -6.09 15.16
CA VAL A 37 2.36 -4.69 15.03
C VAL A 37 2.14 -4.01 16.38
N LYS A 38 1.75 -4.76 17.42
CA LYS A 38 1.58 -4.19 18.76
C LYS A 38 2.90 -3.80 19.41
N ASN A 39 3.95 -4.56 19.14
CA ASN A 39 5.25 -4.45 19.82
C ASN A 39 6.34 -3.80 18.94
N GLY A 40 6.09 -3.62 17.64
CA GLY A 40 7.02 -3.07 16.68
C GLY A 40 6.33 -2.51 15.43
N SER A 41 7.11 -2.32 14.37
CA SER A 41 6.62 -1.82 13.08
C SER A 41 7.32 -2.56 11.94
N PRO A 42 7.06 -3.87 11.79
CA PRO A 42 7.72 -4.70 10.78
C PRO A 42 7.37 -4.21 9.37
N ASP A 43 8.24 -4.45 8.40
CA ASP A 43 7.93 -4.38 6.98
C ASP A 43 7.01 -5.55 6.63
N LEU A 44 5.76 -5.24 6.27
CA LEU A 44 4.73 -6.25 6.03
C LEU A 44 4.59 -6.54 4.54
N THR A 45 4.84 -7.79 4.18
CA THR A 45 4.44 -8.37 2.90
C THR A 45 3.43 -9.48 3.18
N LEU A 46 2.16 -9.22 2.85
CA LEU A 46 1.07 -10.16 3.08
C LEU A 46 0.68 -10.78 1.74
N THR A 47 0.88 -12.09 1.59
CA THR A 47 0.71 -12.81 0.33
C THR A 47 -0.53 -13.69 0.34
N GLY A 48 -1.02 -14.04 -0.86
CA GLY A 48 -2.23 -14.84 -1.07
C GLY A 48 -3.51 -14.11 -0.67
N LYS A 49 -4.59 -14.87 -0.52
CA LYS A 49 -5.94 -14.36 -0.25
C LYS A 49 -6.24 -14.18 1.24
N TRP A 50 -6.09 -12.96 1.73
CA TRP A 50 -6.51 -12.56 3.06
C TRP A 50 -8.01 -12.24 3.14
N PRO A 51 -8.67 -12.50 4.28
CA PRO A 51 -10.06 -12.15 4.51
C PRO A 51 -10.24 -10.62 4.61
N ALA A 52 -11.47 -10.15 4.40
CA ALA A 52 -11.79 -8.72 4.49
C ALA A 52 -11.54 -8.10 5.88
N SER A 53 -11.43 -8.92 6.93
CA SER A 53 -11.03 -8.50 8.29
C SER A 53 -9.64 -7.85 8.32
N ILE A 54 -8.76 -8.15 7.35
CA ILE A 54 -7.40 -7.61 7.26
C ILE A 54 -7.38 -6.07 7.27
N LYS A 55 -8.44 -5.43 6.78
CA LYS A 55 -8.64 -3.98 6.83
C LYS A 55 -8.42 -3.41 8.23
N ASN A 56 -8.96 -4.04 9.27
CA ASN A 56 -8.87 -3.52 10.65
C ASN A 56 -7.43 -3.63 11.18
N LEU A 57 -6.73 -4.69 10.80
CA LEU A 57 -5.32 -4.87 11.11
C LEU A 57 -4.46 -3.82 10.39
N LEU A 58 -4.72 -3.55 9.11
CA LEU A 58 -4.02 -2.50 8.35
C LEU A 58 -4.23 -1.12 8.99
N LYS A 59 -5.46 -0.76 9.36
CA LYS A 59 -5.73 0.50 10.08
C LYS A 59 -4.94 0.59 11.38
N THR A 60 -4.89 -0.49 12.15
CA THR A 60 -4.14 -0.54 13.41
C THR A 60 -2.65 -0.36 13.17
N TYR A 61 -2.11 -1.06 12.17
CA TYR A 61 -0.70 -0.98 11.80
C TYR A 61 -0.31 0.42 11.31
N ILE A 62 -1.07 1.00 10.38
CA ILE A 62 -0.80 2.33 9.83
C ILE A 62 -0.83 3.41 10.92
N ASN A 63 -1.77 3.31 11.86
CA ASN A 63 -1.85 4.25 12.99
C ASN A 63 -0.64 4.18 13.92
N LYS A 64 -0.19 2.96 14.25
CA LYS A 64 0.90 2.73 15.20
C LYS A 64 2.28 2.95 14.59
N ALA A 65 2.50 2.47 13.38
CA ALA A 65 3.79 2.54 12.72
C ALA A 65 4.15 3.99 12.41
N LYS A 66 5.37 4.40 12.78
CA LYS A 66 5.89 5.73 12.40
C LYS A 66 5.97 5.84 10.88
N GLU A 67 6.51 4.81 10.24
CA GLU A 67 6.72 4.70 8.79
C GLU A 67 6.21 3.34 8.28
N PRO A 68 4.89 3.12 8.15
CA PRO A 68 4.34 1.87 7.65
C PRO A 68 4.91 1.48 6.28
N ARG A 69 5.38 0.24 6.18
CA ARG A 69 5.87 -0.38 4.94
C ARG A 69 4.99 -1.59 4.61
N ILE A 70 4.12 -1.43 3.62
CA ILE A 70 3.05 -2.40 3.33
C ILE A 70 3.14 -2.85 1.87
N THR A 71 3.16 -4.16 1.67
CA THR A 71 2.86 -4.82 0.41
C THR A 71 1.71 -5.79 0.68
N LEU A 72 0.58 -5.57 0.02
CA LEU A 72 -0.55 -6.48 0.10
C LEU A 72 -0.73 -7.11 -1.27
N ASP A 73 -0.26 -8.36 -1.38
CA ASP A 73 -0.49 -9.26 -2.50
C ASP A 73 -0.12 -8.68 -3.88
N GLN A 74 0.90 -9.23 -4.52
CA GLN A 74 1.31 -8.76 -5.85
C GLN A 74 0.30 -9.11 -6.96
N GLU A 75 -0.64 -10.03 -6.72
CA GLU A 75 -1.54 -10.57 -7.74
C GLU A 75 -3.02 -10.16 -7.55
N GLY A 76 -3.34 -9.44 -6.47
CA GLY A 76 -4.67 -8.87 -6.24
C GLY A 76 -5.77 -9.88 -5.90
N GLU A 77 -5.40 -11.04 -5.37
CA GLU A 77 -6.28 -12.04 -4.76
C GLU A 77 -6.93 -11.51 -3.46
N THR A 78 -6.19 -10.75 -2.66
CA THR A 78 -6.76 -10.06 -1.50
C THR A 78 -7.53 -8.83 -1.96
N ARG A 79 -8.85 -8.85 -1.75
CA ARG A 79 -9.74 -7.75 -2.11
C ARG A 79 -10.72 -7.47 -0.97
N PHE A 80 -10.82 -6.21 -0.59
CA PHE A 80 -11.76 -5.74 0.41
C PHE A 80 -12.18 -4.29 0.12
N THR A 81 -13.22 -3.81 0.80
CA THR A 81 -13.64 -2.42 0.67
C THR A 81 -12.64 -1.48 1.34
N ILE A 82 -11.99 -0.64 0.55
CA ILE A 82 -11.16 0.47 1.03
C ILE A 82 -12.11 1.60 1.43
N ASP A 83 -12.50 1.59 2.70
CA ASP A 83 -13.33 2.65 3.25
C ASP A 83 -12.55 3.97 3.40
N GLU A 84 -13.30 5.04 3.56
CA GLU A 84 -12.80 6.40 3.68
C GLU A 84 -11.77 6.54 4.80
N ASN A 85 -11.98 5.88 5.94
CA ASN A 85 -11.07 5.95 7.07
C ASN A 85 -9.72 5.28 6.77
N LEU A 86 -9.69 4.10 6.15
CA LEU A 86 -8.42 3.48 5.75
C LEU A 86 -7.70 4.35 4.72
N PHE A 87 -8.44 4.88 3.75
CA PHE A 87 -7.89 5.74 2.72
C PHE A 87 -7.26 7.01 3.30
N ASP A 88 -7.98 7.72 4.17
CA ASP A 88 -7.50 8.94 4.81
C ASP A 88 -6.26 8.67 5.67
N LEU A 89 -6.18 7.52 6.36
CA LEU A 89 -4.98 7.11 7.11
C LEU A 89 -3.75 6.90 6.22
N LEU A 90 -3.91 6.20 5.11
CA LEU A 90 -2.83 6.01 4.13
C LEU A 90 -2.38 7.36 3.57
N PHE A 91 -3.35 8.17 3.14
CA PHE A 91 -3.07 9.45 2.52
C PHE A 91 -2.38 10.43 3.48
N ASP A 92 -2.82 10.49 4.74
CA ASP A 92 -2.17 11.33 5.76
C ASP A 92 -0.73 10.90 6.04
N LYS A 93 -0.45 9.59 6.07
CA LYS A 93 0.93 9.09 6.21
C LYS A 93 1.78 9.44 5.01
N PHE A 94 1.24 9.33 3.80
CA PHE A 94 1.91 9.78 2.59
C PHE A 94 2.24 11.28 2.62
N VAL A 95 1.27 12.14 2.97
CA VAL A 95 1.48 13.60 3.07
C VAL A 95 2.56 13.94 4.11
N LYS A 96 2.71 13.13 5.16
CA LYS A 96 3.77 13.27 6.17
C LYS A 96 5.14 12.72 5.72
N GLY A 97 5.24 12.08 4.55
CA GLY A 97 6.45 11.40 4.08
C GLY A 97 6.77 10.14 4.88
N GLN A 98 5.73 9.45 5.36
CA GLN A 98 5.80 8.34 6.30
C GLN A 98 5.19 7.05 5.73
N LEU A 99 4.87 6.97 4.45
CA LEU A 99 4.23 5.78 3.88
C LEU A 99 5.11 5.18 2.80
N TYR A 100 5.40 3.90 2.92
CA TYR A 100 5.75 3.07 1.78
C TYR A 100 4.62 2.05 1.56
N LEU A 101 3.90 2.21 0.46
CA LEU A 101 2.82 1.34 0.07
C LEU A 101 3.13 0.79 -1.32
N ARG A 102 3.55 -0.48 -1.40
CA ARG A 102 3.84 -1.08 -2.70
C ARG A 102 2.58 -1.20 -3.54
N ASN A 103 1.52 -1.75 -2.95
CA ASN A 103 0.21 -1.91 -3.56
C ASN A 103 -0.79 -2.43 -2.52
N ILE A 104 -2.04 -1.99 -2.65
CA ILE A 104 -3.24 -2.64 -2.11
C ILE A 104 -4.32 -2.65 -3.20
N TYR A 105 -5.09 -3.72 -3.24
CA TYR A 105 -6.23 -3.86 -4.15
C TYR A 105 -7.54 -3.93 -3.37
N GLY A 106 -8.61 -3.42 -3.98
CA GLY A 106 -9.91 -3.48 -3.36
C GLY A 106 -10.98 -2.73 -4.13
N ASP A 107 -12.09 -2.51 -3.47
CA ASP A 107 -13.19 -1.70 -4.00
C ASP A 107 -13.30 -0.43 -3.18
N LEU A 108 -13.43 0.71 -3.88
CA LEU A 108 -13.45 2.02 -3.25
C LEU A 108 -14.80 2.19 -2.54
N GLY A 109 -14.78 2.32 -1.21
CA GLY A 109 -15.98 2.39 -0.36
C GLY A 109 -16.64 3.76 -0.30
N PHE A 110 -16.21 4.70 -1.14
CA PHE A 110 -16.67 6.09 -1.20
C PHE A 110 -16.63 6.60 -2.65
N THR A 111 -17.20 7.77 -2.92
CA THR A 111 -17.33 8.28 -4.28
C THR A 111 -16.00 8.76 -4.86
N ALA A 112 -15.78 8.51 -6.16
CA ALA A 112 -14.58 8.98 -6.84
C ALA A 112 -14.47 10.52 -6.90
N ASN A 113 -15.58 11.26 -6.71
CA ASN A 113 -15.55 12.72 -6.62
C ASN A 113 -14.72 13.21 -5.44
N LYS A 114 -14.74 12.50 -4.30
CA LYS A 114 -13.90 12.85 -3.14
C LYS A 114 -12.41 12.82 -3.49
N LEU A 115 -11.96 11.92 -4.38
CA LEU A 115 -10.57 11.91 -4.85
C LEU A 115 -10.22 13.21 -5.59
N ARG A 116 -11.14 13.81 -6.33
CA ARG A 116 -10.91 15.09 -7.03
C ARG A 116 -10.80 16.27 -6.08
N GLU A 117 -11.53 16.24 -4.97
CA GLU A 117 -11.56 17.31 -3.97
C GLU A 117 -10.42 17.21 -2.96
N LEU A 118 -9.80 16.04 -2.84
CA LEU A 118 -8.74 15.81 -1.87
C LEU A 118 -7.44 16.53 -2.29
N ARG A 119 -7.01 17.49 -1.46
CA ARG A 119 -5.74 18.24 -1.60
C ARG A 119 -5.42 18.60 -3.06
N PRO A 120 -6.26 19.39 -3.74
CA PRO A 120 -6.15 19.64 -5.18
C PRO A 120 -4.80 20.26 -5.56
N TYR A 121 -4.17 21.03 -4.67
CA TYR A 121 -2.85 21.62 -4.87
C TYR A 121 -1.70 20.61 -4.91
N LEU A 122 -1.89 19.38 -4.42
CA LEU A 122 -0.92 18.28 -4.53
C LEU A 122 -1.20 17.40 -5.74
N GLN A 123 -2.35 17.53 -6.40
CA GLN A 123 -2.71 16.64 -7.49
C GLN A 123 -1.85 16.87 -8.73
N VAL A 124 -1.50 15.75 -9.37
CA VAL A 124 -0.71 15.73 -10.59
C VAL A 124 -1.50 15.00 -11.69
N LYS A 125 -1.59 15.63 -12.85
CA LYS A 125 -2.24 15.04 -14.03
C LYS A 125 -1.26 14.13 -14.75
N ASN A 126 -1.77 13.02 -15.29
CA ASN A 126 -0.99 12.06 -16.09
C ASN A 126 0.27 11.54 -15.39
N ALA A 127 0.25 11.48 -14.06
CA ALA A 127 1.38 11.05 -13.26
C ALA A 127 1.69 9.56 -13.40
N TYR A 128 0.71 8.77 -13.85
CA TYR A 128 0.86 7.34 -14.09
C TYR A 128 -0.10 6.93 -15.23
N PRO A 129 0.34 6.10 -16.18
CA PRO A 129 -0.52 5.65 -17.27
C PRO A 129 -1.66 4.76 -16.75
N PRO A 130 -2.88 4.89 -17.28
CA PRO A 130 -4.00 4.03 -16.90
C PRO A 130 -3.74 2.57 -17.33
N SER A 131 -4.10 1.61 -16.47
CA SER A 131 -3.98 0.17 -16.76
C SER A 131 -4.98 -0.32 -17.80
N ALA A 132 -6.05 0.44 -18.06
CA ALA A 132 -6.97 0.19 -19.14
C ALA A 132 -7.51 1.51 -19.74
N PRO A 133 -7.79 1.56 -21.06
CA PRO A 133 -8.37 2.74 -21.71
C PRO A 133 -9.64 3.24 -21.02
N GLY A 134 -9.74 4.55 -20.83
CA GLY A 134 -10.91 5.20 -20.23
C GLY A 134 -11.02 5.06 -18.70
N LYS A 135 -10.11 4.33 -18.04
CA LYS A 135 -10.09 4.26 -16.57
C LYS A 135 -9.37 5.47 -15.97
N PRO A 136 -9.97 6.15 -14.97
CA PRO A 136 -9.32 7.29 -14.34
C PRO A 136 -8.15 6.86 -13.47
N VAL A 137 -7.14 7.74 -13.39
CA VAL A 137 -6.02 7.66 -12.46
C VAL A 137 -5.95 8.98 -11.71
N TYR A 138 -5.83 8.88 -10.39
CA TYR A 138 -5.63 10.04 -9.52
C TYR A 138 -4.24 9.92 -8.90
N GLY A 139 -3.49 11.01 -8.93
CA GLY A 139 -2.14 11.06 -8.40
C GLY A 139 -1.91 12.32 -7.58
N TRP A 140 -1.17 12.18 -6.48
CA TRP A 140 -0.73 13.29 -5.64
C TRP A 140 0.76 13.24 -5.44
N LYS A 141 1.40 14.41 -5.47
CA LYS A 141 2.83 14.57 -5.20
C LYS A 141 3.07 14.78 -3.71
N SER A 142 4.09 14.13 -3.16
CA SER A 142 4.43 14.30 -1.75
C SER A 142 4.96 15.71 -1.51
N PRO A 143 4.48 16.42 -0.46
CA PRO A 143 5.02 17.72 -0.08
C PRO A 143 6.41 17.60 0.58
N LYS A 144 6.82 16.39 0.98
CA LYS A 144 8.13 16.11 1.58
C LYS A 144 9.16 15.63 0.57
N ASN A 145 8.72 14.93 -0.48
CA ASN A 145 9.58 14.43 -1.53
C ASN A 145 8.92 14.61 -2.89
N SER A 146 9.42 15.55 -3.69
CA SER A 146 8.86 15.83 -5.01
C SER A 146 8.92 14.67 -6.01
N ARG A 147 9.67 13.60 -5.74
CA ARG A 147 9.69 12.41 -6.60
C ARG A 147 8.65 11.38 -6.19
N GLU A 148 8.11 11.48 -4.99
CA GLU A 148 7.19 10.49 -4.44
C GLU A 148 5.75 10.86 -4.79
N LEU A 149 5.02 9.88 -5.28
CA LEU A 149 3.63 9.97 -5.71
C LEU A 149 2.78 8.98 -4.92
N PHE A 150 1.56 9.38 -4.59
CA PHE A 150 0.49 8.48 -4.16
C PHE A 150 -0.48 8.34 -5.33
N ILE A 151 -0.74 7.12 -5.77
CA ILE A 151 -1.54 6.82 -6.95
C ILE A 151 -2.75 5.99 -6.55
N VAL A 152 -3.91 6.37 -7.09
CA VAL A 152 -5.13 5.57 -7.10
C VAL A 152 -5.50 5.33 -8.55
N GLN A 153 -5.41 4.07 -8.98
CA GLN A 153 -5.75 3.67 -10.33
C GLN A 153 -7.01 2.80 -10.32
N PHE A 154 -7.97 3.12 -11.19
CA PHE A 154 -9.12 2.26 -11.41
C PHE A 154 -8.74 1.13 -12.37
N ILE A 155 -8.94 -0.10 -11.93
CA ILE A 155 -8.62 -1.30 -12.70
C ILE A 155 -9.92 -1.98 -13.20
N LYS A 156 -9.82 -3.16 -13.83
CA LYS A 156 -11.00 -3.89 -14.35
C LYS A 156 -12.00 -4.15 -13.22
N ASN A 157 -11.51 -4.61 -12.08
CA ASN A 157 -12.28 -4.92 -10.90
C ASN A 157 -11.77 -4.02 -9.77
N GLY A 158 -12.46 -2.92 -9.47
CA GLY A 158 -12.11 -2.01 -8.35
C GLY A 158 -10.91 -1.10 -8.61
N VAL A 159 -10.06 -0.95 -7.59
CA VAL A 159 -8.93 -0.01 -7.58
C VAL A 159 -7.65 -0.65 -7.06
N GLU A 160 -6.54 -0.05 -7.46
CA GLU A 160 -5.21 -0.26 -6.91
C GLU A 160 -4.73 1.06 -6.29
N ILE A 161 -4.16 0.99 -5.09
CA ILE A 161 -3.54 2.13 -4.42
C ILE A 161 -2.09 1.81 -4.10
N PHE A 162 -1.18 2.70 -4.47
CA PHE A 162 0.25 2.52 -4.25
C PHE A 162 0.99 3.85 -4.14
N THR A 163 2.19 3.80 -3.58
CA THR A 163 3.19 4.86 -3.66
C THR A 163 4.23 4.52 -4.71
N PHE A 164 4.67 5.51 -5.46
CA PHE A 164 5.68 5.38 -6.50
C PHE A 164 6.72 6.48 -6.36
N VAL A 165 8.00 6.14 -6.52
CA VAL A 165 9.07 7.14 -6.61
C VAL A 165 9.47 7.28 -8.07
N ASP A 166 9.22 8.45 -8.63
CA ASP A 166 9.66 8.82 -9.97
C ASP A 166 11.19 8.84 -10.01
N VAL A 167 11.75 7.85 -10.69
CA VAL A 167 13.19 7.75 -10.92
C VAL A 167 13.48 8.59 -12.15
N PRO A 168 14.28 9.67 -12.05
CA PRO A 168 14.68 10.40 -13.24
C PRO A 168 15.37 9.41 -14.18
N VAL A 169 14.85 9.31 -15.41
CA VAL A 169 15.52 8.61 -16.49
C VAL A 169 16.84 9.33 -16.73
N PHE A 170 17.93 8.80 -16.16
CA PHE A 170 19.27 9.20 -16.59
C PHE A 170 19.45 8.67 -18.02
N GLY A 171 19.07 9.49 -18.99
CA GLY A 171 19.02 9.10 -20.39
C GLY A 171 18.57 10.21 -21.32
N GLU A 172 19.24 11.37 -21.27
CA GLU A 172 19.50 12.09 -22.52
C GLU A 172 20.41 11.19 -23.38
N PHE A 173 19.83 10.28 -24.16
CA PHE A 173 20.47 9.71 -25.33
C PHE A 173 19.59 10.02 -26.53
N GLY A 174 20.08 10.94 -27.38
CA GLY A 174 19.45 11.24 -28.66
C GLY A 174 19.23 12.71 -28.99
N LYS A 175 20.13 13.62 -28.59
CA LYS A 175 20.42 14.75 -29.48
C LYS A 175 21.02 14.19 -30.76
N GLY A 176 20.16 13.85 -31.73
CA GLY A 176 20.56 13.69 -33.12
C GLY A 176 21.02 15.04 -33.65
N ARG A 177 22.33 15.29 -33.53
CA ARG A 177 23.03 16.32 -34.32
C ARG A 177 22.86 15.99 -35.81
N ALA A 178 22.68 17.05 -36.57
CA ALA A 178 22.49 17.11 -38.02
C ALA A 178 23.60 16.42 -38.85
N GLY A 179 23.25 16.11 -40.10
CA GLY A 179 24.18 16.22 -41.24
C GLY A 179 24.13 15.07 -42.25
N LYS A 180 23.32 15.19 -43.30
CA LYS A 180 23.72 15.62 -44.66
C LYS A 180 22.53 15.52 -45.61
#